data_AF-A0A3M8FRT7-F1
#
_entry.id   AF-A0A3M8FRT7-F1
#
_cell.length_a   1.000
_cell.length_b   1.000
_cell.length_c   1.000
_cell.angle_alpha   90.00
_cell.angle_beta   90.00
_cell.angle_gamma   90.00
#
_symmetry.space_group_name_H-M   'P 1'
#
loop_
_entity.id
_entity.type
_entity.pdbx_description
1 polymer ?
#
loop_
_entity_poly.entity_id
_entity_poly.type
_entity_poly.pdbx_seq_one_letter_code
_entity_poly.pdbx_strand_id
1 'polypeptide(L)'
;MDDYSPRSLRDASILPRSEVIKTGSEGAAPLVSIVFAVLAGLCWGIGEVFTKSVLHTREIGPITAIAVRSTVALPVMWGVWAALVAGRKMEPVKFWLADSGTLLKLALGSGLIAGAGGMLFFYLALSFGEVSRIKPIAFSLAPAIAVMLGVLFLSESFDWRKGVGVALIVGGVIVLATSKSGNETASPKEADAVLEESSIG
;
A
#
# COMPACT_ATOMS: atom_id res chain seq x y z
N MET A 1 9.45 -48.13 41.49
CA MET A 1 9.50 -47.39 42.75
C MET A 1 10.67 -46.43 42.67
N ASP A 2 10.44 -45.25 42.08
CA ASP A 2 10.02 -44.02 42.78
C ASP A 2 11.27 -43.36 43.37
N ASP A 3 11.76 -42.26 42.82
CA ASP A 3 11.16 -40.97 43.10
C ASP A 3 11.23 -39.97 41.93
N TYR A 4 10.08 -39.35 41.67
CA TYR A 4 9.79 -38.29 40.71
C TYR A 4 9.15 -37.16 41.52
N SER A 5 9.85 -36.03 41.71
CA SER A 5 9.22 -34.72 42.02
C SER A 5 10.22 -33.56 42.14
N PRO A 6 9.78 -32.28 42.03
CA PRO A 6 10.06 -31.47 40.85
C PRO A 6 10.57 -30.05 41.18
N ARG A 7 10.86 -29.26 40.13
CA ARG A 7 10.98 -27.77 40.11
C ARG A 7 12.33 -27.16 40.51
N SER A 8 13.10 -26.81 39.47
CA SER A 8 13.54 -25.41 39.32
C SER A 8 13.47 -25.00 37.85
N LEU A 9 12.24 -24.76 37.38
CA LEU A 9 11.95 -23.99 36.17
C LEU A 9 12.36 -22.53 36.40
N ARG A 10 13.66 -22.24 36.38
CA ARG A 10 14.20 -20.87 36.46
C ARG A 10 15.22 -20.50 35.40
N ASP A 11 15.62 -21.43 34.52
CA ASP A 11 16.65 -21.16 33.51
C ASP A 11 16.12 -21.10 32.07
N ALA A 12 14.80 -20.90 31.88
CA ALA A 12 14.19 -20.76 30.55
C ALA A 12 13.91 -19.30 30.15
N SER A 13 14.56 -18.34 30.80
CA SER A 13 14.55 -16.94 30.39
C SER A 13 15.98 -16.49 30.13
N ILE A 14 16.20 -15.84 28.99
CA ILE A 14 17.48 -15.37 28.42
C ILE A 14 18.02 -16.34 27.36
N LEU A 15 17.30 -16.44 26.24
CA LEU A 15 17.98 -16.56 24.95
C LEU A 15 18.34 -15.14 24.48
N PRO A 16 19.59 -14.87 24.10
CA PRO A 16 20.02 -13.53 23.71
C PRO A 16 19.28 -13.08 22.44
N ARG A 17 18.64 -11.91 22.54
CA ARG A 17 17.81 -11.25 21.52
C ARG A 17 18.59 -10.84 20.25
N SER A 18 19.88 -11.13 20.17
CA SER A 18 20.82 -10.62 19.15
C SER A 18 20.96 -11.50 17.91
N GLU A 19 20.35 -12.68 17.85
CA GLU A 19 20.47 -13.57 16.68
C GLU A 19 19.31 -13.46 15.67
N VAL A 20 18.19 -12.79 16.00
CA VAL A 20 17.02 -12.79 15.11
C VAL A 20 17.10 -11.72 14.01
N ILE A 21 18.04 -10.77 14.07
CA ILE A 21 18.19 -9.76 13.01
C ILE A 21 19.69 -9.52 12.73
N LYS A 22 20.34 -10.51 12.14
CA LYS A 22 21.43 -10.23 11.20
C LYS A 22 20.85 -10.20 9.79
N THR A 23 20.18 -9.11 9.44
CA THR A 23 19.95 -8.77 8.02
C THR A 23 21.21 -8.10 7.49
N GLY A 24 22.30 -8.87 7.47
CA GLY A 24 23.54 -8.51 6.78
C GLY A 24 23.53 -9.18 5.42
N SER A 25 23.11 -8.46 4.40
CA SER A 25 23.52 -8.67 3.00
C SER A 25 23.11 -7.45 2.18
N GLU A 26 24.09 -6.67 1.73
CA GLU A 26 23.96 -5.64 0.69
C GLU A 26 23.68 -6.26 -0.71
N GLY A 27 22.74 -7.21 -0.79
CA GLY A 27 22.44 -7.97 -2.00
C GLY A 27 20.94 -8.06 -2.22
N ALA A 28 20.53 -8.01 -3.49
CA ALA A 28 19.17 -8.04 -4.01
C ALA A 28 18.08 -8.62 -3.07
N ALA A 29 16.93 -7.94 -3.02
CA ALA A 29 15.78 -8.40 -2.26
C ALA A 29 15.49 -9.89 -2.53
N PRO A 30 15.23 -10.72 -1.50
CA PRO A 30 14.91 -12.12 -1.69
C PRO A 30 13.80 -12.29 -2.74
N LEU A 31 13.94 -13.26 -3.64
CA LEU A 31 12.98 -13.51 -4.74
C LEU A 31 11.53 -13.57 -4.22
N VAL A 32 11.35 -14.17 -3.04
CA VAL A 32 10.04 -14.26 -2.35
C VAL A 32 9.41 -12.88 -2.10
N SER A 33 10.20 -11.88 -1.67
CA SER A 33 9.72 -10.52 -1.41
C SER A 33 9.31 -9.83 -2.70
N ILE A 34 10.04 -10.06 -3.79
CA ILE A 34 9.72 -9.52 -5.12
C ILE A 34 8.39 -10.10 -5.62
N VAL A 35 8.19 -11.41 -5.46
CA VAL A 35 6.93 -12.08 -5.86
C VAL A 35 5.74 -11.50 -5.10
N PHE A 36 5.83 -11.35 -3.77
CA PHE A 36 4.74 -10.76 -2.98
C PHE A 36 4.49 -9.28 -3.34
N ALA A 37 5.54 -8.50 -3.64
CA ALA A 37 5.39 -7.12 -4.09
C ALA A 37 4.68 -7.02 -5.46
N VAL A 38 5.00 -7.91 -6.40
CA VAL A 38 4.32 -7.98 -7.71
C VAL A 38 2.85 -8.35 -7.54
N LEU A 39 2.54 -9.38 -6.73
CA LEU A 39 1.16 -9.77 -6.44
C LEU A 39 0.38 -8.63 -5.78
N ALA A 40 0.98 -7.91 -4.83
CA ALA A 40 0.37 -6.72 -4.23
C ALA A 40 0.09 -5.64 -5.29
N GLY A 41 1.06 -5.38 -6.17
CA GLY A 41 0.91 -4.45 -7.29
C GLY A 41 -0.26 -4.82 -8.22
N LEU A 42 -0.40 -6.10 -8.57
CA LEU A 42 -1.51 -6.62 -9.38
C LEU A 42 -2.87 -6.43 -8.69
N CYS A 43 -2.97 -6.81 -7.41
CA CYS A 43 -4.19 -6.65 -6.61
C CYS A 43 -4.64 -5.18 -6.53
N TRP A 44 -3.70 -4.27 -6.24
CA TRP A 44 -3.98 -2.84 -6.26
C TRP A 44 -4.28 -2.35 -7.67
N GLY A 45 -3.62 -2.85 -8.72
CA GLY A 45 -3.89 -2.47 -10.11
C GLY A 45 -5.34 -2.75 -10.50
N ILE A 46 -5.73 -4.01 -10.37
CA ILE A 46 -7.07 -4.51 -10.74
C ILE A 46 -8.13 -3.88 -9.85
N GLY A 47 -7.93 -3.86 -8.53
CA GLY A 47 -8.91 -3.33 -7.57
C GLY A 47 -9.23 -1.84 -7.77
N GLU A 48 -8.28 -1.03 -8.21
CA GLU A 48 -8.53 0.40 -8.48
C GLU A 48 -9.36 0.64 -9.75
N VAL A 49 -9.28 -0.25 -10.74
CA VAL A 49 -10.16 -0.18 -11.92
C VAL A 49 -11.62 -0.38 -11.51
N PHE A 50 -11.89 -1.39 -10.67
CA PHE A 50 -13.23 -1.60 -10.12
C PHE A 50 -13.69 -0.42 -9.26
N THR A 51 -12.81 0.10 -8.40
CA THR A 51 -13.10 1.27 -7.57
C THR A 51 -13.49 2.47 -8.44
N LYS A 52 -12.70 2.77 -9.48
CA LYS A 52 -13.01 3.88 -10.38
C LYS A 52 -14.29 3.65 -11.17
N SER A 53 -14.56 2.42 -11.60
CA SER A 53 -15.82 2.05 -12.25
C SER A 53 -17.02 2.37 -11.36
N VAL A 54 -16.95 2.02 -10.07
CA VAL A 54 -17.99 2.34 -9.09
C VAL A 54 -18.14 3.85 -8.91
N LEU A 55 -17.04 4.60 -8.77
CA LEU A 55 -17.10 6.06 -8.63
C LEU A 55 -17.65 6.76 -9.88
N HIS A 56 -17.47 6.18 -11.06
CA HIS A 56 -17.98 6.72 -12.32
C HIS A 56 -19.51 6.67 -12.42
N THR A 57 -20.15 5.71 -11.75
CA THR A 57 -21.63 5.63 -11.69
C THR A 57 -22.27 6.85 -11.02
N ARG A 58 -21.51 7.56 -10.17
CA ARG A 58 -21.97 8.65 -9.28
C ARG A 58 -23.01 8.24 -8.23
N GLU A 59 -23.34 6.95 -8.13
CA GLU A 59 -24.24 6.43 -7.09
C GLU A 59 -23.53 6.28 -5.74
N ILE A 60 -22.20 6.08 -5.76
CA ILE A 60 -21.37 5.85 -4.59
C ILE A 60 -20.27 6.91 -4.53
N GLY A 61 -20.23 7.66 -3.43
CA GLY A 61 -19.18 8.65 -3.17
C GLY A 61 -17.82 8.04 -2.79
N PRO A 62 -16.70 8.78 -2.93
CA PRO A 62 -15.35 8.28 -2.66
C PRO A 62 -15.16 7.81 -1.22
N ILE A 63 -15.72 8.54 -0.24
CA ILE A 63 -15.63 8.21 1.18
C ILE A 63 -16.44 6.94 1.49
N THR A 64 -17.62 6.80 0.89
CA THR A 64 -18.44 5.58 1.01
C THR A 64 -17.73 4.37 0.40
N ALA A 65 -17.11 4.53 -0.78
CA ALA A 65 -16.39 3.45 -1.45
C ALA A 65 -15.24 2.90 -0.60
N ILE A 66 -14.40 3.77 -0.01
CA ILE A 66 -13.31 3.31 0.87
C ILE A 66 -13.83 2.75 2.20
N ALA A 67 -14.91 3.31 2.74
CA ALA A 67 -15.53 2.77 3.96
C ALA A 67 -16.03 1.35 3.74
N VAL A 68 -16.81 1.12 2.67
CA VAL A 68 -17.32 -0.22 2.31
C VAL A 68 -16.16 -1.18 2.02
N ARG A 69 -15.17 -0.77 1.23
CA ARG A 69 -13.96 -1.58 0.98
C ARG A 69 -13.27 -1.99 2.27
N SER A 70 -13.09 -1.05 3.20
CA SER A 70 -12.40 -1.31 4.48
C SER A 70 -13.22 -2.26 5.35
N THR A 71 -14.53 -2.08 5.41
CA THR A 71 -15.46 -2.97 6.14
C THR A 71 -15.42 -4.40 5.62
N VAL A 72 -15.30 -4.61 4.30
CA VAL A 72 -15.18 -5.95 3.70
C VAL A 72 -13.79 -6.54 3.94
N ALA A 73 -12.73 -5.74 3.81
CA ALA A 73 -11.36 -6.22 3.92
C ALA A 73 -10.95 -6.57 5.36
N LEU A 74 -11.47 -5.85 6.36
CA LEU A 74 -11.13 -6.03 7.77
C LEU A 74 -11.34 -7.47 8.29
N PRO A 75 -12.54 -8.09 8.19
CA PRO A 75 -12.76 -9.45 8.68
C PRO A 75 -11.92 -10.48 7.94
N VAL A 76 -11.66 -10.28 6.64
CA VAL A 76 -10.79 -11.17 5.85
C VAL A 76 -9.36 -11.13 6.39
N MET A 77 -8.82 -9.93 6.63
CA MET A 77 -7.47 -9.75 7.19
C MET A 77 -7.34 -10.39 8.58
N TRP A 78 -8.32 -10.16 9.47
CA TRP A 78 -8.33 -10.79 10.80
C TRP A 78 -8.51 -12.31 10.75
N GLY A 79 -9.30 -12.83 9.81
CA GLY A 79 -9.50 -14.27 9.60
C GLY A 79 -8.23 -14.97 9.14
N VAL A 80 -7.51 -14.38 8.17
CA VAL A 80 -6.20 -14.89 7.72
C VAL A 80 -5.20 -14.88 8.86
N TRP A 81 -5.10 -13.76 9.59
CA TRP A 81 -4.23 -13.64 10.76
C TRP A 81 -4.52 -14.72 11.81
N ALA A 82 -5.80 -14.90 12.19
CA ALA A 82 -6.22 -15.91 13.16
C ALA A 82 -5.86 -17.33 12.69
N ALA A 83 -6.06 -17.64 11.40
CA ALA A 83 -5.72 -18.93 10.83
C ALA A 83 -4.19 -19.20 10.84
N LEU A 84 -3.37 -18.18 10.58
CA LEU A 84 -1.90 -18.31 10.59
C LEU A 84 -1.35 -18.50 12.00
N VAL A 85 -1.91 -17.80 12.99
CA VAL A 85 -1.56 -17.96 14.41
C VAL A 85 -2.00 -19.34 14.93
N ALA A 86 -3.21 -19.79 14.60
CA ALA A 86 -3.75 -21.05 15.09
C ALA A 86 -3.14 -22.29 14.42
N GLY A 87 -2.94 -22.24 13.09
CA GLY A 87 -2.65 -23.44 12.29
C GLY A 87 -1.19 -23.68 11.93
N ARG A 88 -0.36 -22.63 11.83
CA ARG A 88 0.99 -22.78 11.24
C ARG A 88 2.15 -22.21 12.06
N LYS A 89 1.90 -21.58 13.22
CA LYS A 89 2.92 -20.82 14.00
C LYS A 89 3.78 -19.89 13.13
N MET A 90 3.27 -19.49 11.95
CA MET A 90 3.96 -18.65 10.98
C MET A 90 4.02 -17.20 11.44
N GLU A 91 3.19 -16.85 12.43
CA GLU A 91 3.17 -15.56 13.08
C GLU A 91 3.39 -15.72 14.59
N PRO A 92 4.64 -15.96 15.04
CA PRO A 92 4.94 -16.30 16.43
C PRO A 92 4.91 -15.10 17.38
N VAL A 93 4.74 -13.88 16.87
CA VAL A 93 4.84 -12.64 17.65
C VAL A 93 3.45 -12.19 18.11
N LYS A 94 3.24 -12.18 19.42
CA LYS A 94 2.02 -11.69 20.06
C LYS A 94 2.05 -10.17 20.14
N PHE A 95 1.41 -9.49 19.19
CA PHE A 95 1.47 -8.02 19.10
C PHE A 95 0.97 -7.31 20.37
N TRP A 96 0.00 -7.88 21.10
CA TRP A 96 -0.55 -7.30 22.33
C TRP A 96 0.43 -7.29 23.51
N LEU A 97 1.56 -8.00 23.40
CA LEU A 97 2.66 -7.94 24.37
C LEU A 97 3.71 -6.89 24.00
N ALA A 98 3.54 -6.18 22.89
CA ALA A 98 4.45 -5.12 22.50
C ALA A 98 4.34 -3.92 23.45
N ASP A 99 5.45 -3.19 23.60
CA ASP A 99 5.48 -1.96 24.40
C ASP A 99 4.53 -0.88 23.82
N SER A 100 4.01 -0.01 24.71
CA SER A 100 3.11 1.08 24.38
C SER A 100 3.60 1.95 23.22
N GLY A 101 4.91 2.23 23.14
CA GLY A 101 5.48 3.01 22.03
C GLY A 101 5.38 2.29 20.68
N THR A 102 5.46 0.96 20.66
CA THR A 102 5.32 0.15 19.44
C THR A 102 3.85 0.09 19.01
N LEU A 103 2.95 -0.13 19.97
CA LEU A 103 1.51 -0.10 19.73
C LEU A 103 1.04 1.27 19.24
N LEU A 104 1.63 2.36 19.74
CA LEU A 104 1.32 3.72 19.30
C LEU A 104 1.78 3.96 17.85
N LYS A 105 2.99 3.51 17.48
CA LYS A 105 3.47 3.57 16.09
C LYS A 105 2.59 2.76 15.15
N LEU A 106 2.14 1.58 15.59
CA LEU A 106 1.20 0.75 14.84
C LEU A 106 -0.15 1.47 14.66
N ALA A 107 -0.76 1.94 15.74
CA ALA A 107 -2.09 2.55 15.70
C ALA A 107 -2.08 3.91 14.96
N LEU A 108 -1.17 4.81 15.30
CA LEU A 108 -1.15 6.16 14.71
C LEU A 108 -0.45 6.20 13.36
N GLY A 109 0.74 5.60 13.25
CA GLY A 109 1.51 5.62 12.00
C GLY A 109 0.88 4.75 10.93
N SER A 110 0.77 3.45 11.21
CA SER A 110 0.22 2.50 10.23
C SER A 110 -1.29 2.58 10.11
N GLY A 111 -2.02 2.63 11.23
CA GLY A 111 -3.48 2.62 11.23
C GLY A 111 -4.09 3.94 10.79
N LEU A 112 -3.77 5.03 11.49
CA LEU A 112 -4.42 6.32 11.27
C LEU A 112 -3.83 7.09 10.08
N ILE A 113 -2.51 7.27 10.01
CA ILE A 113 -1.87 8.07 8.96
C ILE A 113 -1.87 7.31 7.63
N ALA A 114 -1.22 6.14 7.59
CA ALA A 114 -1.12 5.37 6.34
C ALA A 114 -2.46 4.71 5.96
N GLY A 115 -3.13 4.07 6.93
CA GLY A 115 -4.40 3.40 6.73
C GLY A 115 -5.55 4.36 6.46
N ALA A 116 -5.95 5.20 7.41
CA ALA A 116 -7.10 6.07 7.19
C ALA A 116 -6.77 7.29 6.30
N GLY A 117 -5.79 8.10 6.69
CA GLY A 117 -5.46 9.35 6.01
C GLY A 117 -5.06 9.15 4.55
N GLY A 118 -4.08 8.27 4.31
CA GLY A 118 -3.61 7.95 2.97
C GLY A 118 -4.73 7.44 2.05
N MET A 119 -5.55 6.50 2.54
CA MET A 119 -6.65 5.97 1.74
C MET A 119 -7.76 6.99 1.49
N LEU A 120 -8.11 7.83 2.48
CA LEU A 120 -9.13 8.88 2.31
C LEU A 120 -8.71 9.90 1.25
N PHE A 121 -7.49 10.43 1.34
CA PHE A 121 -6.99 11.39 0.35
C PHE A 121 -6.85 10.78 -1.03
N PHE A 122 -6.39 9.53 -1.11
CA PHE A 122 -6.29 8.83 -2.38
C PHE A 122 -7.65 8.60 -3.05
N TYR A 123 -8.65 8.12 -2.31
CA TYR A 123 -10.00 7.90 -2.85
C TYR A 123 -10.69 9.20 -3.24
N LEU A 124 -10.47 10.27 -2.47
CA LEU A 124 -10.96 11.59 -2.84
C LEU A 124 -10.30 12.05 -4.15
N ALA A 125 -8.98 11.90 -4.31
CA ALA A 125 -8.28 12.25 -5.54
C ALA A 125 -8.77 11.42 -6.75
N LEU A 126 -9.08 10.13 -6.56
CA LEU A 126 -9.66 9.28 -7.60
C LEU A 126 -11.02 9.78 -8.10
N SER A 127 -11.77 10.54 -7.31
CA SER A 127 -13.02 11.14 -7.79
C SER A 127 -12.79 12.27 -8.80
N PHE A 128 -11.62 12.92 -8.78
CA PHE A 128 -11.29 14.07 -9.62
C PHE A 128 -10.43 13.75 -10.85
N GLY A 129 -9.80 12.57 -10.91
CA GLY A 129 -8.88 12.24 -12.01
C GLY A 129 -8.87 10.76 -12.39
N GLU A 130 -8.21 10.44 -13.50
CA GLU A 130 -8.03 9.08 -13.98
C GLU A 130 -7.10 8.27 -13.09
N VAL A 131 -7.39 6.97 -12.92
CA VAL A 131 -6.56 6.06 -12.12
C VAL A 131 -5.11 6.02 -12.65
N SER A 132 -4.96 6.01 -13.98
CA SER A 132 -3.67 6.00 -14.69
C SER A 132 -2.80 7.21 -14.36
N ARG A 133 -3.38 8.34 -13.95
CA ARG A 133 -2.65 9.57 -13.58
C ARG A 133 -2.52 9.75 -12.08
N ILE A 134 -3.62 9.60 -11.34
CA ILE A 134 -3.67 9.84 -9.90
C ILE A 134 -2.84 8.79 -9.14
N LYS A 135 -2.92 7.52 -9.54
CA LYS A 135 -2.25 6.45 -8.80
C LYS A 135 -0.73 6.51 -8.87
N PRO A 136 -0.09 6.69 -10.06
CA PRO A 136 1.36 6.91 -10.10
C PRO A 136 1.79 8.09 -9.25
N ILE A 137 1.07 9.23 -9.30
CA ILE A 137 1.39 10.42 -8.48
C ILE A 137 1.36 10.07 -6.98
N ALA A 138 0.27 9.47 -6.50
CA ALA A 138 0.12 9.13 -5.08
C ALA A 138 1.14 8.08 -4.60
N PHE A 139 1.42 7.06 -5.41
CA PHE A 139 2.24 5.90 -4.99
C PHE A 139 3.73 6.06 -5.27
N SER A 140 4.14 7.03 -6.08
CA SER A 140 5.56 7.22 -6.44
C SER A 140 6.28 8.23 -5.55
N LEU A 141 5.53 9.09 -4.86
CA LEU A 141 6.09 9.92 -3.80
C LEU A 141 6.43 9.07 -2.56
N ALA A 142 5.68 7.99 -2.32
CA ALA A 142 5.88 7.12 -1.16
C ALA A 142 7.28 6.50 -1.08
N PRO A 143 7.86 5.93 -2.17
CA PRO A 143 9.26 5.49 -2.18
C PRO A 143 10.28 6.58 -1.83
N ALA A 144 10.10 7.80 -2.34
CA ALA A 144 11.00 8.92 -2.06
C ALA A 144 10.98 9.28 -0.56
N ILE A 145 9.78 9.41 0.01
CA ILE A 145 9.59 9.69 1.42
C ILE A 145 10.07 8.51 2.28
N ALA A 146 9.83 7.27 1.87
CA ALA A 146 10.27 6.08 2.58
C ALA A 146 11.80 5.98 2.65
N VAL A 147 12.52 6.24 1.56
CA VAL A 147 14.00 6.28 1.58
C VAL A 147 14.48 7.39 2.50
N MET A 148 13.92 8.59 2.41
CA MET A 148 14.31 9.72 3.26
C MET A 148 14.08 9.43 4.75
N LEU A 149 12.88 8.97 5.11
CA LEU A 149 12.53 8.64 6.50
C LEU A 149 13.26 7.38 7.00
N GLY A 150 13.52 6.42 6.11
CA GLY A 150 14.28 5.21 6.43
C GLY A 150 15.71 5.55 6.86
N VAL A 151 16.37 6.45 6.14
CA VAL A 151 17.71 6.94 6.48
C VAL A 151 17.69 7.76 7.77
N LEU A 152 16.71 8.67 7.94
CA LEU A 152 16.66 9.58 9.09
C LEU A 152 16.22 8.92 10.40
N PHE A 153 15.22 8.02 10.35
CA PHE A 153 14.54 7.50 11.54
C PHE A 153 14.71 6.00 11.75
N LEU A 154 14.98 5.21 10.71
CA LEU A 154 15.18 3.76 10.79
C LEU A 154 16.66 3.36 10.71
N SER A 155 17.57 4.33 10.60
CA SER A 155 19.01 4.12 10.47
C SER A 155 19.38 3.22 9.28
N GLU A 156 18.60 3.28 8.20
CA GLU A 156 18.93 2.56 6.96
C GLU A 156 20.12 3.21 6.26
N SER A 157 20.98 2.40 5.63
CA SER A 157 22.06 2.91 4.79
C SER A 157 21.50 3.53 3.50
N PHE A 158 22.01 4.73 3.18
CA PHE A 158 21.75 5.38 1.91
C PHE A 158 22.71 4.84 0.84
N ASP A 159 22.16 4.13 -0.14
CA ASP A 159 22.87 3.67 -1.33
C ASP A 159 22.54 4.62 -2.49
N TRP A 160 23.55 5.07 -3.24
CA TRP A 160 23.37 5.93 -4.41
C TRP A 160 22.42 5.29 -5.44
N ARG A 161 22.39 3.96 -5.54
CA ARG A 161 21.46 3.23 -6.42
C ARG A 161 20.01 3.41 -5.99
N LYS A 162 19.72 3.47 -4.68
CA LYS A 162 18.39 3.82 -4.15
C LYS A 162 18.01 5.23 -4.57
N GLY A 163 18.94 6.17 -4.47
CA GLY A 163 18.75 7.56 -4.91
C GLY A 163 18.39 7.67 -6.40
N VAL A 164 19.13 6.98 -7.26
CA VAL A 164 18.84 6.94 -8.71
C VAL A 164 17.49 6.27 -9.00
N GLY A 165 17.18 5.16 -8.32
CA GLY A 165 15.88 4.50 -8.46
C GLY A 165 14.70 5.42 -8.11
N VAL A 166 14.81 6.15 -6.99
CA VAL A 166 13.81 7.15 -6.59
C VAL A 166 13.70 8.27 -7.63
N ALA A 167 14.82 8.79 -8.14
CA ALA A 167 14.82 9.83 -9.17
C ALA A 167 14.12 9.37 -10.46
N LEU A 168 14.36 8.13 -10.89
CA LEU A 168 13.70 7.54 -12.07
C LEU A 168 12.20 7.35 -11.86
N ILE A 169 11.78 6.89 -10.68
CA ILE A 169 10.36 6.76 -10.31
C ILE A 169 9.66 8.12 -10.39
N VAL A 170 10.24 9.14 -9.75
CA VAL A 170 9.70 10.51 -9.75
C VAL A 170 9.66 11.07 -11.17
N GLY A 171 10.74 10.90 -11.95
CA GLY A 171 10.81 11.32 -13.35
C GLY A 171 9.73 10.68 -14.22
N GLY A 172 9.53 9.36 -14.10
CA GLY A 172 8.49 8.64 -14.82
C GLY A 172 7.08 9.14 -14.48
N VAL A 173 6.84 9.48 -13.22
CA VAL A 173 5.56 10.07 -12.78
C VAL A 173 5.35 11.47 -13.27
N ILE A 174 6.39 12.30 -13.33
CA ILE A 174 6.29 13.64 -13.94
C ILE A 174 5.87 13.49 -15.40
N VAL A 175 6.46 12.56 -16.16
CA VAL A 175 6.08 12.29 -17.55
C VAL A 175 4.62 11.84 -17.68
N LEU A 176 4.18 10.91 -16.85
CA LEU A 176 2.77 10.48 -16.84
C LEU A 176 1.83 11.62 -16.46
N ALA A 177 2.22 12.44 -15.49
CA ALA A 177 1.43 13.56 -15.01
C ALA A 177 1.29 14.70 -16.03
N THR A 178 2.27 14.86 -16.94
CA THR A 178 2.27 15.86 -18.02
C THR A 178 1.75 15.32 -19.35
N SER A 179 1.60 14.00 -19.50
CA SER A 179 0.99 13.41 -20.68
C SER A 179 -0.46 13.89 -20.83
N LYS A 180 -0.83 14.31 -22.05
CA LYS A 180 -2.17 14.81 -22.37
C LYS A 180 -3.13 13.63 -22.32
N SER A 181 -4.14 13.66 -21.44
CA SER A 181 -5.20 12.65 -21.49
C SER A 181 -5.96 12.85 -22.80
N GLY A 182 -5.92 11.83 -23.66
CA GLY A 182 -6.53 11.86 -24.99
C GLY A 182 -8.05 11.82 -24.88
N ASN A 183 -8.67 13.00 -24.82
CA ASN A 183 -10.07 13.17 -25.23
C ASN A 183 -10.31 14.61 -25.72
N GLU A 184 -9.67 14.96 -26.84
CA GLU A 184 -10.00 16.12 -27.67
C GLU A 184 -10.41 15.65 -29.08
N THR A 185 -11.41 14.78 -29.17
CA THR A 185 -12.10 14.52 -30.44
C THR A 185 -13.60 14.60 -30.24
N ALA A 186 -14.07 15.83 -30.04
CA ALA A 186 -15.19 16.31 -30.82
C ALA A 186 -14.63 17.49 -31.62
N SER A 187 -14.26 17.23 -32.87
CA SER A 187 -13.84 18.30 -33.78
C SER A 187 -15.06 19.19 -34.05
N PRO A 188 -14.94 20.53 -33.99
CA PRO A 188 -16.02 21.45 -34.33
C PRO A 188 -16.63 21.23 -35.74
N LYS A 189 -15.97 20.45 -36.61
CA LYS A 189 -16.46 20.15 -37.96
C LYS A 189 -17.67 19.22 -38.04
N GLU A 190 -17.94 18.38 -37.02
CA GLU A 190 -19.15 17.54 -37.02
C GLU A 190 -20.39 18.31 -36.53
N ALA A 191 -20.21 19.37 -35.74
CA ALA A 191 -21.32 20.24 -35.32
C ALA A 191 -21.83 21.11 -36.48
N ASP A 192 -20.94 21.61 -37.33
CA ASP A 192 -21.33 22.42 -38.49
C ASP A 192 -22.01 21.57 -39.58
N ALA A 193 -21.60 20.32 -39.77
CA ALA A 193 -22.24 19.42 -40.75
C ALA A 193 -23.68 19.04 -40.37
N VAL A 194 -23.97 18.91 -39.07
CA VAL A 194 -25.33 18.62 -38.58
C VAL A 194 -26.22 19.86 -38.65
N LEU A 195 -25.66 21.06 -38.48
CA LEU A 195 -26.40 22.31 -38.64
C LEU A 195 -26.70 22.62 -40.11
N GLU A 196 -25.79 22.27 -41.03
CA GLU A 196 -25.99 22.45 -42.47
C GLU A 196 -27.06 21.49 -43.02
N GLU A 197 -27.09 20.21 -42.61
CA GLU A 197 -28.18 19.29 -42.99
C GLU A 197 -29.54 19.68 -42.38
N SER A 198 -29.56 20.27 -41.19
CA SER A 198 -30.81 20.71 -40.53
C SER A 198 -31.42 21.98 -41.14
N SER A 199 -30.64 22.76 -41.90
CA SER A 199 -31.10 24.01 -42.53
C SER A 199 -31.63 23.81 -43.97
N ILE A 200 -31.51 22.61 -44.53
CA ILE A 200 -31.92 22.27 -45.91
C ILE A 200 -33.16 21.34 -45.92
N GLY A 201 -33.68 20.96 -44.76
CA GLY A 201 -34.89 20.13 -44.59
C GLY A 201 -36.19 20.93 -44.41
#